data_AF-H9BTJ9-F1
#
_entry.id   AF-H9BTJ9-F1
#
_cell.length_a   1.000
_cell.length_b   1.000
_cell.length_c   1.000
_cell.angle_alpha   90.00
_cell.angle_beta   90.00
_cell.angle_gamma   90.00
#
_symmetry.space_group_name_H-M   'P 1'
#
loop_
_entity.id
_entity.type
_entity.pdbx_description
1 polymer ?
#
loop_
_entity_poly.entity_id
_entity_poly.type
_entity_poly.pdbx_seq_one_letter_code
_entity_poly.pdbx_strand_id
1 'polypeptide(L)'
;YAIMDAFAQNNGHLGLTDARYINALKLFLTGVSPLEYMAHRGFAHVGRQLPGVGARVACQMQSLDELRHAQTQIHSMSNYNKLYDGFHSWRHMHDRVWYLSVPKSFFDDAITAGPFEYMIAIGFSFEYVLTNLLFVPFISGAAYNGDMGAMAFGFSAQSDESRHMTLGLEVIKFLLEQDPDNLPIVQRWIDK
;
A
#
# COMPACT_ATOMS: atom_id res chain seq x y z
N TYR A 1 -4.60 -16.14 7.60
CA TYR A 1 -3.56 -17.04 8.17
C TYR A 1 -3.77 -18.50 7.78
N ALA A 2 -4.91 -19.15 8.06
CA ALA A 2 -5.12 -20.55 7.68
C ALA A 2 -4.76 -20.91 6.22
N ILE A 3 -5.10 -20.05 5.25
CA ILE A 3 -4.71 -20.26 3.83
C ILE A 3 -3.19 -20.18 3.63
N MET A 4 -2.50 -19.24 4.30
CA MET A 4 -1.04 -19.11 4.23
C MET A 4 -0.35 -20.33 4.86
N ASP A 5 -0.88 -20.83 5.97
CA ASP A 5 -0.36 -22.03 6.63
C ASP A 5 -0.52 -23.26 5.74
N ALA A 6 -1.69 -23.42 5.13
CA ALA A 6 -1.94 -24.48 4.16
C ALA A 6 -1.05 -24.35 2.91
N PHE A 7 -0.85 -23.14 2.39
CA PHE A 7 0.04 -22.88 1.27
C PHE A 7 1.49 -23.30 1.58
N ALA A 8 2.00 -22.93 2.76
CA ALA A 8 3.34 -23.33 3.19
C ALA A 8 3.44 -24.85 3.42
N GLN A 9 2.47 -25.44 4.12
CA GLN A 9 2.44 -26.88 4.43
C GLN A 9 2.45 -27.76 3.17
N ASN A 10 1.77 -27.32 2.11
CA ASN A 10 1.63 -28.09 0.87
C ASN A 10 2.66 -27.71 -0.21
N ASN A 11 3.73 -26.98 0.14
CA ASN A 11 4.72 -26.48 -0.81
C ASN A 11 4.06 -25.74 -2.00
N GLY A 12 3.07 -24.89 -1.72
CA GLY A 12 2.24 -24.24 -2.74
C GLY A 12 3.03 -23.39 -3.75
N HIS A 13 4.25 -22.98 -3.42
CA HIS A 13 5.17 -22.30 -4.33
C HIS A 13 5.54 -23.13 -5.57
N LEU A 14 5.40 -24.47 -5.52
CA LEU A 14 5.59 -25.36 -6.66
C LEU A 14 4.40 -25.35 -7.63
N GLY A 15 3.26 -24.78 -7.23
CA GLY A 15 2.09 -24.60 -8.09
C GLY A 15 2.13 -23.37 -8.99
N LEU A 16 3.21 -22.58 -8.92
CA LEU A 16 3.41 -21.42 -9.79
C LEU A 16 3.60 -21.85 -11.25
N THR A 17 3.16 -21.00 -12.18
CA THR A 17 3.33 -21.22 -13.63
C THR A 17 4.80 -21.31 -14.05
N ASP A 18 5.64 -20.42 -13.51
CA ASP A 18 7.08 -20.35 -13.80
C ASP A 18 7.81 -19.59 -12.68
N ALA A 19 9.04 -19.99 -12.34
CA ALA A 19 9.84 -19.32 -11.30
C ALA A 19 10.16 -17.85 -11.62
N ARG A 20 10.09 -17.42 -12.89
CA ARG A 20 10.23 -16.01 -13.29
C ARG A 20 9.20 -15.10 -12.63
N TYR A 21 7.99 -15.60 -12.34
CA TYR A 21 6.94 -14.85 -11.63
C TYR A 21 7.42 -14.33 -10.27
N ILE A 22 8.28 -15.10 -9.58
CA ILE A 22 8.80 -14.76 -8.25
C ILE A 22 9.53 -13.41 -8.24
N ASN A 23 10.09 -12.96 -9.38
CA ASN A 23 10.71 -11.63 -9.45
C ASN A 23 9.71 -10.48 -9.23
N ALA A 24 8.44 -10.66 -9.60
CA ALA A 24 7.39 -9.67 -9.30
C ALA A 24 7.18 -9.55 -7.78
N LEU A 25 7.18 -10.67 -7.06
CA LEU A 25 7.05 -10.69 -5.60
C LEU A 25 8.27 -10.05 -4.91
N LYS A 26 9.48 -10.21 -5.45
CA LYS A 26 10.68 -9.52 -4.93
C LYS A 26 10.54 -8.01 -5.04
N LEU A 27 10.07 -7.52 -6.19
CA LEU A 27 9.80 -6.10 -6.39
C LEU A 27 8.70 -5.61 -5.43
N PHE A 28 7.64 -6.39 -5.25
CA PHE A 28 6.56 -6.04 -4.33
C PHE A 28 7.03 -5.94 -2.89
N LEU A 29 7.74 -6.95 -2.36
CA LEU A 29 8.24 -6.94 -0.98
C LEU A 29 9.25 -5.81 -0.71
N THR A 30 10.08 -5.48 -1.69
CA THR A 30 11.16 -4.49 -1.51
C THR A 30 10.73 -3.07 -1.88
N GLY A 31 9.76 -2.92 -2.78
CA GLY A 31 9.30 -1.65 -3.30
C GLY A 31 7.97 -1.18 -2.72
N VAL A 32 6.97 -2.07 -2.61
CA VAL A 32 5.59 -1.72 -2.24
C VAL A 32 5.31 -1.97 -0.76
N SER A 33 5.65 -3.13 -0.22
CA SER A 33 5.38 -3.45 1.20
C SER A 33 5.96 -2.45 2.22
N PRO A 34 7.13 -1.82 1.98
CA PRO A 34 7.61 -0.75 2.86
C PRO A 34 6.74 0.51 2.81
N LEU A 35 6.04 0.76 1.70
CA LEU A 35 5.13 1.88 1.54
C LEU A 35 3.90 1.73 2.42
N GLU A 36 3.36 0.52 2.57
CA GLU A 36 2.25 0.25 3.51
C GLU A 36 2.64 0.64 4.93
N TYR A 37 3.87 0.31 5.35
CA TYR A 37 4.34 0.69 6.67
C TYR A 37 4.55 2.22 6.80
N MET A 38 4.93 2.89 5.72
CA MET A 38 5.02 4.35 5.69
C MET A 38 3.65 5.01 5.69
N ALA A 39 2.67 4.45 4.97
CA ALA A 39 1.28 4.89 4.97
C ALA A 39 0.66 4.73 6.37
N HIS A 40 0.90 3.61 7.04
CA HIS A 40 0.54 3.43 8.46
C HIS A 40 1.03 4.60 9.31
N ARG A 41 2.31 4.97 9.19
CA ARG A 41 2.91 6.07 9.96
C ARG A 41 2.35 7.43 9.57
N GLY A 42 2.15 7.67 8.28
CA GLY A 42 1.59 8.91 7.75
C GLY A 42 0.15 9.13 8.23
N PHE A 43 -0.71 8.13 8.07
CA PHE A 43 -2.09 8.19 8.56
C PHE A 43 -2.19 8.26 10.09
N ALA A 44 -1.29 7.61 10.83
CA ALA A 44 -1.21 7.78 12.29
C ALA A 44 -0.89 9.24 12.66
N HIS A 45 0.06 9.86 11.95
CA HIS A 45 0.43 11.25 12.14
C HIS A 45 -0.75 12.19 11.79
N VAL A 46 -1.31 12.07 10.60
CA VAL A 46 -2.42 12.90 10.14
C VAL A 46 -3.67 12.71 11.01
N GLY A 47 -3.96 11.48 11.44
CA GLY A 47 -5.02 11.16 12.38
C GLY A 47 -4.85 11.77 13.77
N ARG A 48 -3.66 12.29 14.10
CA ARG A 48 -3.43 13.14 15.29
C ARG A 48 -3.55 14.63 15.00
N GLN A 49 -3.18 15.09 13.80
CA GLN A 49 -3.10 16.51 13.48
C GLN A 49 -4.43 17.11 12.98
N LEU A 50 -5.28 16.32 12.32
CA LEU A 50 -6.52 16.87 11.76
C LEU A 50 -7.50 17.34 12.87
N PRO A 51 -8.12 18.54 12.71
CA PRO A 51 -8.99 19.11 13.74
C PRO A 51 -10.34 18.41 13.85
N GLY A 52 -10.88 17.89 12.74
CA GLY A 52 -12.16 17.19 12.70
C GLY A 52 -12.08 15.77 13.28
N VAL A 53 -12.94 15.45 14.26
CA VAL A 53 -12.98 14.12 14.90
C VAL A 53 -13.22 13.01 13.88
N GLY A 54 -14.16 13.22 12.94
CA GLY A 54 -14.48 12.22 11.90
C GLY A 54 -13.26 11.88 11.04
N ALA A 55 -12.55 12.89 10.55
CA ALA A 55 -11.32 12.71 9.76
C ALA A 55 -10.22 12.00 10.57
N ARG A 56 -10.06 12.33 11.87
CA ARG A 56 -9.11 11.64 12.74
C ARG A 56 -9.40 10.14 12.87
N VAL A 57 -10.65 9.78 13.16
CA VAL A 57 -11.04 8.38 13.31
C VAL A 57 -10.85 7.62 12.00
N ALA A 58 -11.23 8.21 10.87
CA ALA A 58 -11.01 7.61 9.55
C ALA A 58 -9.52 7.36 9.27
N CYS A 59 -8.66 8.35 9.51
CA CYS A 59 -7.21 8.19 9.35
C CYS A 59 -6.63 7.14 10.31
N GLN A 60 -7.11 7.06 11.55
CA GLN A 60 -6.64 6.05 12.51
C GLN A 60 -7.05 4.62 12.11
N MET A 61 -8.26 4.45 11.57
CA MET A 61 -8.70 3.17 11.02
C MET A 61 -7.84 2.77 9.82
N GLN A 62 -7.64 3.69 8.86
CA GLN A 62 -6.78 3.43 7.71
C GLN A 62 -5.34 3.12 8.15
N SER A 63 -4.77 3.87 9.10
CA SER A 63 -3.45 3.58 9.66
C SER A 63 -3.33 2.14 10.19
N LEU A 64 -4.35 1.60 10.86
CA LEU A 64 -4.34 0.22 11.33
C LEU A 64 -4.47 -0.78 10.18
N ASP A 65 -5.26 -0.46 9.15
CA ASP A 65 -5.39 -1.27 7.94
C ASP A 65 -4.05 -1.34 7.19
N GLU A 66 -3.32 -0.22 7.03
CA GLU A 66 -2.00 -0.24 6.38
C GLU A 66 -0.95 -1.03 7.16
N LEU A 67 -1.03 -1.02 8.50
CA LEU A 67 -0.17 -1.87 9.34
C LEU A 67 -0.50 -3.35 9.13
N ARG A 68 -1.80 -3.67 9.03
CA ARG A 68 -2.28 -5.02 8.70
C ARG A 68 -1.78 -5.43 7.32
N HIS A 69 -1.79 -4.55 6.32
CA HIS A 69 -1.27 -4.84 4.97
C HIS A 69 0.23 -5.12 5.02
N ALA A 70 1.03 -4.23 5.61
CA ALA A 70 2.47 -4.42 5.76
C ALA A 70 2.81 -5.79 6.39
N GLN A 71 2.16 -6.13 7.50
CA GLN A 71 2.41 -7.39 8.21
C GLN A 71 1.95 -8.62 7.41
N THR A 72 0.76 -8.58 6.83
CA THR A 72 0.22 -9.73 6.08
C THR A 72 0.96 -9.97 4.78
N GLN A 73 1.47 -8.93 4.11
CA GLN A 73 2.36 -9.04 2.96
C GLN A 73 3.70 -9.69 3.35
N ILE A 74 4.33 -9.27 4.45
CA ILE A 74 5.55 -9.91 4.97
C ILE A 74 5.30 -11.40 5.26
N HIS A 75 4.16 -11.72 5.88
CA HIS A 75 3.80 -13.11 6.19
C HIS A 75 3.50 -13.95 4.95
N SER A 76 2.78 -13.41 3.96
CA SER A 76 2.47 -14.12 2.72
C SER A 76 3.72 -14.44 1.91
N MET A 77 4.73 -13.56 1.94
CA MET A 77 5.99 -13.74 1.22
C MET A 77 7.08 -14.47 2.03
N SER A 78 6.83 -14.76 3.31
CA SER A 78 7.77 -15.47 4.19
C SER A 78 8.17 -16.84 3.67
N ASN A 79 7.23 -17.59 3.07
CA ASN A 79 7.53 -18.91 2.50
C ASN A 79 8.47 -18.82 1.29
N TYR A 80 8.25 -17.85 0.40
CA TYR A 80 9.12 -17.61 -0.74
C TYR A 80 10.53 -17.21 -0.29
N ASN A 81 10.66 -16.36 0.73
CA ASN A 81 11.96 -15.95 1.27
C ASN A 81 12.82 -17.11 1.79
N LYS A 82 12.20 -18.20 2.26
CA LYS A 82 12.94 -19.39 2.72
C LYS A 82 13.56 -20.19 1.58
N LEU A 83 13.04 -20.04 0.36
CA LEU A 83 13.28 -20.95 -0.75
C LEU A 83 13.91 -20.27 -1.96
N TYR A 84 13.84 -18.93 -2.03
CA TYR A 84 14.29 -18.15 -3.18
C TYR A 84 15.04 -16.89 -2.74
N ASP A 85 16.02 -16.50 -3.54
CA ASP A 85 16.84 -15.31 -3.29
C ASP A 85 16.10 -13.99 -3.52
N GLY A 86 16.64 -12.91 -2.98
CA GLY A 86 16.20 -11.54 -3.26
C GLY A 86 15.06 -11.02 -2.39
N PHE A 87 14.48 -11.86 -1.52
CA PHE A 87 13.50 -11.43 -0.50
C PHE A 87 14.15 -11.05 0.84
N HIS A 88 15.33 -11.61 1.12
CA HIS A 88 16.12 -11.28 2.31
C HIS A 88 16.45 -9.79 2.37
N SER A 89 16.57 -9.25 3.59
CA SER A 89 17.00 -7.87 3.84
C SER A 89 16.15 -6.79 3.14
N TRP A 90 14.90 -7.10 2.77
CA TRP A 90 14.00 -6.21 2.02
C TRP A 90 13.93 -4.79 2.59
N ARG A 91 13.86 -4.65 3.93
CA ARG A 91 13.81 -3.34 4.57
C ARG A 91 15.12 -2.56 4.39
N HIS A 92 16.26 -3.23 4.54
CA HIS A 92 17.57 -2.61 4.36
C HIS A 92 17.78 -2.18 2.89
N MET A 93 17.31 -3.00 1.95
CA MET A 93 17.38 -2.73 0.52
C MET A 93 16.53 -1.52 0.12
N HIS A 94 15.30 -1.40 0.62
CA HIS A 94 14.39 -0.29 0.31
C HIS A 94 15.03 1.09 0.56
N ASP A 95 15.90 1.20 1.58
CA ASP A 95 16.57 2.46 1.90
C ASP A 95 17.84 2.75 1.07
N ARG A 96 18.35 1.78 0.29
CA ARG A 96 19.73 1.83 -0.24
C ARG A 96 19.89 1.42 -1.70
N VAL A 97 19.02 0.55 -2.21
CA VAL A 97 19.11 0.09 -3.59
C VAL A 97 18.57 1.18 -4.52
N TRP A 98 19.34 1.49 -5.56
CA TRP A 98 19.09 2.64 -6.42
C TRP A 98 17.66 2.72 -6.98
N TYR A 99 17.11 1.63 -7.54
CA TYR A 99 15.76 1.69 -8.12
C TYR A 99 14.66 1.74 -7.05
N LEU A 100 14.97 1.34 -5.81
CA LEU A 100 14.05 1.46 -4.68
C LEU A 100 14.03 2.88 -4.09
N SER A 101 14.95 3.75 -4.51
CA SER A 101 14.84 5.18 -4.19
C SER A 101 13.59 5.80 -4.80
N VAL A 102 13.05 5.25 -5.89
CA VAL A 102 11.84 5.76 -6.56
C VAL A 102 10.59 5.65 -5.65
N PRO A 103 10.17 4.45 -5.21
CA PRO A 103 9.04 4.34 -4.28
C PRO A 103 9.34 5.00 -2.93
N LYS A 104 10.59 4.93 -2.46
CA LYS A 104 10.99 5.56 -1.21
C LYS A 104 10.82 7.08 -1.27
N SER A 105 11.34 7.74 -2.29
CA SER A 105 11.29 9.20 -2.39
C SER A 105 9.86 9.71 -2.57
N PHE A 106 8.99 8.94 -3.25
CA PHE A 106 7.57 9.25 -3.38
C PHE A 106 6.88 9.35 -2.01
N PHE A 107 7.08 8.35 -1.14
CA PHE A 107 6.49 8.39 0.20
C PHE A 107 7.23 9.32 1.17
N ASP A 108 8.56 9.50 1.02
CA ASP A 108 9.31 10.48 1.80
C ASP A 108 8.81 11.92 1.51
N ASP A 109 8.50 12.25 0.26
CA ASP A 109 7.86 13.53 -0.11
C ASP A 109 6.49 13.66 0.58
N ALA A 110 5.60 12.70 0.38
CA ALA A 110 4.26 12.73 0.97
C ALA A 110 4.29 12.87 2.50
N ILE A 111 5.10 12.09 3.23
CA ILE A 111 5.12 12.08 4.70
C ILE A 111 5.83 13.30 5.30
N THR A 112 6.64 14.01 4.52
CA THR A 112 7.29 15.26 4.96
C THR A 112 6.45 16.50 4.62
N ALA A 113 5.42 16.35 3.79
CA ALA A 113 4.47 17.40 3.48
C ALA A 113 3.51 17.70 4.65
N GLY A 114 2.68 18.74 4.47
CA GLY A 114 1.61 19.07 5.41
C GLY A 114 0.48 18.03 5.41
N PRO A 115 -0.38 17.99 6.45
CA PRO A 115 -1.41 16.96 6.59
C PRO A 115 -2.43 16.94 5.45
N PHE A 116 -2.75 18.10 4.86
CA PHE A 116 -3.68 18.17 3.74
C PHE A 116 -3.05 17.71 2.41
N GLU A 117 -1.79 18.06 2.16
CA GLU A 117 -1.06 17.56 1.00
C GLU A 117 -0.90 16.03 1.08
N TYR A 118 -0.56 15.48 2.26
CA TYR A 118 -0.52 14.03 2.46
C TYR A 118 -1.86 13.36 2.11
N MET A 119 -2.98 13.95 2.54
CA MET A 119 -4.31 13.38 2.23
C MET A 119 -4.66 13.47 0.75
N ILE A 120 -4.22 14.51 0.03
CA ILE A 120 -4.40 14.58 -1.42
C ILE A 120 -3.46 13.59 -2.13
N ALA A 121 -2.18 13.53 -1.75
CA ALA A 121 -1.20 12.66 -2.38
C ALA A 121 -1.51 11.17 -2.17
N ILE A 122 -1.73 10.75 -0.91
CA ILE A 122 -1.96 9.34 -0.57
C ILE A 122 -3.44 9.02 -0.60
N GLY A 123 -4.27 9.73 0.17
CA GLY A 123 -5.69 9.42 0.27
C GLY A 123 -6.45 9.54 -1.06
N PHE A 124 -6.28 10.65 -1.78
CA PHE A 124 -6.99 10.85 -3.06
C PHE A 124 -6.22 10.30 -4.26
N SER A 125 -5.01 10.79 -4.54
CA SER A 125 -4.31 10.43 -5.77
C SER A 125 -3.90 8.96 -5.80
N PHE A 126 -3.27 8.45 -4.73
CA PHE A 126 -2.80 7.08 -4.69
C PHE A 126 -3.92 6.06 -4.44
N GLU A 127 -4.63 6.20 -3.31
CA GLU A 127 -5.62 5.23 -2.84
C GLU A 127 -6.96 5.27 -3.61
N TYR A 128 -7.26 6.35 -4.34
CA TYR A 128 -8.50 6.44 -5.13
C TYR A 128 -8.24 6.49 -6.64
N VAL A 129 -7.45 7.44 -7.15
CA VAL A 129 -7.27 7.61 -8.60
C VAL A 129 -6.38 6.51 -9.21
N LEU A 130 -5.25 6.21 -8.57
CA LEU A 130 -4.22 5.33 -9.12
C LEU A 130 -4.27 3.90 -8.56
N THR A 131 -5.04 3.63 -7.50
CA THR A 131 -5.00 2.37 -6.73
C THR A 131 -5.13 1.13 -7.62
N ASN A 132 -6.04 1.15 -8.59
CA ASN A 132 -6.28 0.00 -9.47
C ASN A 132 -5.08 -0.30 -10.39
N LEU A 133 -4.25 0.69 -10.72
CA LEU A 133 -3.03 0.48 -11.52
C LEU A 133 -1.94 -0.23 -10.73
N LEU A 134 -2.01 -0.24 -9.40
CA LEU A 134 -1.14 -1.04 -8.54
C LEU A 134 -1.82 -2.36 -8.15
N PHE A 135 -3.00 -2.29 -7.55
CA PHE A 135 -3.66 -3.42 -6.94
C PHE A 135 -4.04 -4.51 -7.95
N VAL A 136 -4.70 -4.13 -9.05
CA VAL A 136 -5.22 -5.11 -10.02
C VAL A 136 -4.09 -5.90 -10.69
N PRO A 137 -3.00 -5.30 -11.20
CA PRO A 137 -1.91 -6.07 -11.81
C PRO A 137 -1.27 -7.09 -10.87
N PHE A 138 -1.05 -6.75 -9.59
CA PHE A 138 -0.43 -7.69 -8.64
C PHE A 138 -1.38 -8.83 -8.25
N ILE A 139 -2.63 -8.52 -7.90
CA ILE A 139 -3.58 -9.54 -7.42
C ILE A 139 -4.10 -10.41 -8.58
N SER A 140 -4.45 -9.82 -9.72
CA SER A 140 -4.82 -10.62 -10.89
C SER A 140 -3.63 -11.38 -11.45
N GLY A 141 -2.43 -10.78 -11.47
CA GLY A 141 -1.19 -11.46 -11.85
C GLY A 141 -0.92 -12.70 -10.99
N ALA A 142 -1.16 -12.62 -9.68
CA ALA A 142 -1.11 -13.78 -8.79
C ALA A 142 -2.12 -14.87 -9.18
N ALA A 143 -3.37 -14.48 -9.49
CA ALA A 143 -4.42 -15.40 -9.95
C ALA A 143 -4.00 -16.19 -11.19
N TYR A 144 -3.50 -15.49 -12.20
CA TYR A 144 -3.10 -16.07 -13.49
C TYR A 144 -1.79 -16.85 -13.43
N ASN A 145 -1.00 -16.72 -12.35
CA ASN A 145 0.27 -17.41 -12.19
C ASN A 145 0.28 -18.47 -11.06
N GLY A 146 -0.89 -18.78 -10.49
CA GLY A 146 -1.03 -19.83 -9.47
C GLY A 146 -0.56 -19.44 -8.06
N ASP A 147 -0.35 -18.15 -7.78
CA ASP A 147 0.07 -17.71 -6.45
C ASP A 147 -1.12 -17.53 -5.50
N MET A 148 -1.45 -18.61 -4.81
CA MET A 148 -2.54 -18.63 -3.83
C MET A 148 -2.25 -17.73 -2.61
N GLY A 149 -0.98 -17.52 -2.26
CA GLY A 149 -0.58 -16.69 -1.13
C GLY A 149 -0.87 -15.20 -1.36
N ALA A 150 -0.42 -14.67 -2.50
CA ALA A 150 -0.69 -13.29 -2.89
C ALA A 150 -2.18 -13.05 -3.21
N MET A 151 -2.84 -14.02 -3.86
CA MET A 151 -4.30 -13.99 -4.08
C MET A 151 -5.10 -13.85 -2.78
N ALA A 152 -4.78 -14.65 -1.77
CA ALA A 152 -5.50 -14.62 -0.50
C ALA A 152 -5.33 -13.28 0.23
N PHE A 153 -4.16 -12.67 0.16
CA PHE A 153 -3.95 -11.30 0.62
C PHE A 153 -4.87 -10.32 -0.14
N GLY A 154 -4.81 -10.34 -1.48
CA GLY A 154 -5.58 -9.43 -2.33
C GLY A 154 -7.07 -9.48 -2.04
N PHE A 155 -7.70 -10.67 -2.04
CA PHE A 155 -9.11 -10.78 -1.71
C PHE A 155 -9.44 -10.30 -0.29
N SER A 156 -8.55 -10.52 0.66
CA SER A 156 -8.75 -10.07 2.03
C SER A 156 -8.61 -8.55 2.20
N ALA A 157 -7.86 -7.87 1.33
CA ALA A 157 -7.62 -6.43 1.39
C ALA A 157 -8.74 -5.63 0.69
N GLN A 158 -9.49 -6.20 -0.26
CA GLN A 158 -10.49 -5.47 -1.05
C GLN A 158 -11.51 -4.65 -0.23
N SER A 159 -11.98 -5.20 0.90
CA SER A 159 -12.88 -4.47 1.79
C SER A 159 -12.21 -3.30 2.49
N ASP A 160 -10.91 -3.38 2.73
CA ASP A 160 -10.10 -2.31 3.33
C ASP A 160 -9.93 -1.19 2.27
N GLU A 161 -9.51 -1.56 1.06
CA GLU A 161 -9.39 -0.65 -0.08
C GLU A 161 -10.69 0.09 -0.40
N SER A 162 -11.85 -0.57 -0.28
CA SER A 162 -13.14 0.11 -0.49
C SER A 162 -13.37 1.28 0.49
N ARG A 163 -12.86 1.16 1.72
CA ARG A 163 -12.93 2.23 2.73
C ARG A 163 -11.90 3.31 2.43
N HIS A 164 -10.69 2.93 2.01
CA HIS A 164 -9.61 3.87 1.67
C HIS A 164 -10.00 4.75 0.48
N MET A 165 -10.54 4.14 -0.59
CA MET A 165 -11.11 4.84 -1.75
C MET A 165 -12.19 5.85 -1.34
N THR A 166 -13.09 5.45 -0.44
CA THR A 166 -14.15 6.34 0.06
C THR A 166 -13.56 7.50 0.84
N LEU A 167 -12.58 7.27 1.72
CA LEU A 167 -11.89 8.35 2.43
C LEU A 167 -11.23 9.34 1.46
N GLY A 168 -10.51 8.83 0.46
CA GLY A 168 -9.85 9.63 -0.58
C GLY A 168 -10.80 10.57 -1.30
N LEU A 169 -11.92 10.02 -1.78
CA LEU A 169 -12.94 10.79 -2.50
C LEU A 169 -13.60 11.86 -1.62
N GLU A 170 -13.93 11.52 -0.37
CA GLU A 170 -14.63 12.46 0.51
C GLU A 170 -13.70 13.58 1.02
N VAL A 171 -12.40 13.33 1.17
CA VAL A 171 -11.45 14.36 1.62
C VAL A 171 -11.25 15.44 0.58
N ILE A 172 -11.10 15.10 -0.70
CA ILE A 172 -10.96 16.13 -1.74
C ILE A 172 -12.21 16.98 -1.86
N LYS A 173 -13.40 16.37 -1.85
CA LYS A 173 -14.68 17.10 -1.88
C LYS A 173 -14.78 18.05 -0.70
N PHE A 174 -14.52 17.55 0.50
CA PHE A 174 -14.52 18.35 1.72
C PHE A 174 -13.61 19.58 1.59
N LEU A 175 -12.35 19.39 1.18
CA LEU A 175 -11.39 20.49 1.03
C LEU A 175 -11.83 21.53 0.01
N LEU A 176 -12.35 21.11 -1.14
CA LEU A 176 -12.84 22.01 -2.18
C LEU A 176 -14.10 22.78 -1.78
N GLU A 177 -14.93 22.21 -0.90
CA GLU A 177 -16.17 22.84 -0.42
C GLU A 177 -15.96 23.76 0.80
N GLN A 178 -14.85 23.62 1.53
CA GLN A 178 -14.61 24.44 2.72
C GLN A 178 -14.32 25.91 2.42
N ASP A 179 -13.53 26.19 1.37
CA ASP A 179 -13.09 27.54 1.02
C ASP A 179 -12.71 27.61 -0.48
N PRO A 180 -13.18 28.60 -1.25
CA PRO A 180 -12.81 28.75 -2.66
C PRO A 180 -11.30 28.91 -2.89
N ASP A 181 -10.54 29.45 -1.94
CA ASP A 181 -9.09 29.60 -2.04
C ASP A 181 -8.35 28.25 -1.97
N ASN A 182 -9.02 27.17 -1.55
CA ASN A 182 -8.45 25.82 -1.56
C ASN A 182 -8.31 25.26 -2.98
N LEU A 183 -9.18 25.67 -3.92
CA LEU A 183 -9.18 25.15 -5.29
C LEU A 183 -7.80 25.25 -5.97
N PRO A 184 -7.15 26.43 -6.05
CA PRO A 184 -5.84 26.53 -6.68
C PRO A 184 -4.73 25.80 -5.91
N ILE A 185 -4.90 25.53 -4.61
CA ILE A 185 -3.93 24.76 -3.81
C ILE A 185 -4.07 23.28 -4.14
N VAL A 186 -5.29 22.75 -4.07
CA VAL A 186 -5.60 21.35 -4.36
C VAL A 186 -5.25 21.01 -5.81
N GLN A 187 -5.53 21.90 -6.77
CA GLN A 187 -5.14 21.68 -8.17
C GLN A 187 -3.63 21.49 -8.32
N ARG A 188 -2.81 22.31 -7.65
CA ARG A 188 -1.34 22.16 -7.69
C ARG A 188 -0.88 20.83 -7.09
N TRP A 189 -1.56 20.31 -6.08
CA TRP A 189 -1.25 19.00 -5.51
C TRP A 189 -1.72 17.83 -6.39
N ILE A 190 -2.78 18.02 -7.19
CA ILE A 190 -3.22 17.02 -8.18
C ILE A 190 -2.24 16.95 -9.36
N ASP A 191 -1.70 18.10 -9.78
CA ASP A 191 -0.74 18.18 -10.90
C ASP A 191 0.65 17.63 -10.52
N LYS A 192 1.00 17.65 -9.23
CA LYS A 192 2.27 17.15 -8.66
C LYS A 192 2.27 15.63 -8.60
#